data_AF-A0A2V7FKU7-F1
#
_entry.id   AF-A0A2V7FKU7-F1
#
_cell.length_a   1.000
_cell.length_b   1.000
_cell.length_c   1.000
_cell.angle_alpha   90.00
_cell.angle_beta   90.00
_cell.angle_gamma   90.00
#
_symmetry.space_group_name_H-M   'P 1'
#
loop_
_entity.id
_entity.type
_entity.pdbx_description
1 polymer ?
#
loop_
_entity_poly.entity_id
_entity_poly.type
_entity_poly.pdbx_seq_one_letter_code
_entity_poly.pdbx_strand_id
1 'polypeptide(L)' 'MVRRLVDLGAKGIGLADTTGMANPAQVARVLDHLMPRFPGVEWTLHTHDTRAMAIPNIL' A
#
# COMPACT_ATOMS: atom_id res chain seq x y z
N MET A 1 -10.44 -5.85 -4.16
CA MET A 1 -10.25 -4.71 -5.08
C MET A 1 -9.03 -4.87 -5.97
N VAL A 2 -7.82 -5.08 -5.42
CA VAL A 2 -6.56 -5.26 -6.19
C VAL A 2 -6.68 -6.21 -7.39
N ARG A 3 -7.14 -7.46 -7.20
CA ARG A 3 -7.30 -8.43 -8.29
C ARG A 3 -8.09 -7.87 -9.47
N ARG A 4 -9.21 -7.19 -9.21
CA ARG A 4 -10.04 -6.57 -10.26
C ARG A 4 -9.28 -5.49 -11.03
N LEU A 5 -8.46 -4.68 -10.36
CA LEU A 5 -7.63 -3.67 -11.05
C LEU A 5 -6.57 -4.34 -11.94
N VAL A 6 -5.95 -5.42 -11.44
CA VAL A 6 -5.00 -6.22 -12.22
C VAL A 6 -5.65 -6.88 -13.42
N ASP A 7 -6.84 -7.47 -13.24
CA ASP A 7 -7.61 -8.12 -14.32
C ASP A 7 -8.04 -7.10 -15.39
N LEU A 8 -8.20 -5.82 -15.03
CA LEU A 8 -8.44 -4.70 -15.96
C LEU A 8 -7.15 -4.17 -16.62
N GLY A 9 -5.99 -4.75 -16.33
CA GLY A 9 -4.71 -4.43 -16.96
C GLY A 9 -3.83 -3.45 -16.19
N ALA A 10 -4.18 -3.05 -14.97
CA ALA A 10 -3.35 -2.15 -14.17
C ALA A 10 -1.96 -2.76 -13.91
N LYS A 11 -0.92 -1.96 -14.17
CA LYS A 11 0.49 -2.32 -13.93
C LYS A 11 1.08 -1.68 -12.68
N GLY A 12 0.47 -0.58 -12.21
CA GLY A 12 0.81 0.07 -10.95
C GLY A 12 -0.43 0.26 -10.08
N ILE A 13 -0.29 0.06 -8.77
CA ILE A 13 -1.35 0.24 -7.78
C ILE A 13 -0.79 1.03 -6.58
N GLY A 14 -1.47 2.14 -6.25
CA GLY A 14 -1.19 2.92 -5.05
C GLY A 14 -2.10 2.54 -3.88
N LEU A 15 -1.50 2.39 -2.71
CA LEU A 15 -2.22 2.27 -1.43
C LEU A 15 -2.18 3.64 -0.72
N ALA A 16 -3.35 4.22 -0.45
CA ALA A 16 -3.44 5.55 0.15
C ALA A 16 -3.97 5.48 1.59
N ASP A 17 -3.20 6.02 2.53
CA ASP A 17 -3.64 6.31 3.89
C ASP A 17 -4.24 7.72 3.96
N THR A 18 -5.49 7.84 3.52
CA THR A 18 -6.17 9.11 3.27
C THR A 18 -6.22 10.05 4.48
N THR A 19 -6.30 9.49 5.69
CA THR A 19 -6.48 10.26 6.94
C THR A 19 -5.30 10.16 7.90
N GLY A 20 -4.18 9.55 7.49
CA GLY A 20 -2.99 9.39 8.34
C GLY A 20 -3.25 8.49 9.55
N MET A 21 -3.94 7.35 9.34
CA MET A 21 -4.35 6.40 10.38
C MET A 21 -3.51 5.12 10.38
N ALA A 22 -2.75 4.86 9.32
CA ALA A 22 -1.93 3.65 9.21
C ALA A 22 -0.73 3.71 10.16
N ASN A 23 -0.27 2.52 10.57
CA ASN A 23 0.96 2.32 11.33
C ASN A 23 1.86 1.25 10.67
N PRO A 24 3.14 1.14 11.07
CA PRO A 24 4.10 0.28 10.37
C PRO A 24 3.67 -1.19 10.35
N ALA A 25 3.10 -1.68 11.45
CA ALA A 25 2.63 -3.06 11.53
C ALA A 25 1.44 -3.33 10.60
N GLN A 26 0.56 -2.36 10.36
CA GLN A 26 -0.51 -2.47 9.38
C GLN A 26 0.03 -2.45 7.95
N VAL A 27 0.95 -1.52 7.65
CA VAL A 27 1.58 -1.41 6.32
C VAL A 27 2.30 -2.70 5.95
N ALA A 28 3.15 -3.21 6.83
CA ALA A 28 3.88 -4.47 6.62
C ALA A 28 2.93 -5.63 6.34
N ARG A 29 1.91 -5.84 7.19
CA ARG A 29 0.92 -6.92 6.97
C ARG A 29 0.20 -6.83 5.63
N VAL A 30 -0.11 -5.63 5.17
CA VAL A 30 -0.79 -5.44 3.88
C VAL A 30 0.15 -5.73 2.72
N LEU A 31 1.38 -5.22 2.74
CA LEU A 31 2.36 -5.44 1.68
C LEU A 31 2.82 -6.91 1.62
N ASP A 32 3.08 -7.55 2.77
CA ASP A 32 3.40 -8.97 2.87
C ASP A 32 2.30 -9.85 2.28
N HIS A 33 1.04 -9.42 2.41
CA HIS A 33 -0.08 -10.14 1.81
C HIS A 33 -0.19 -9.89 0.29
N LEU A 34 0.00 -8.64 -0.16
CA LEU A 34 -0.28 -8.25 -1.54
C LEU A 34 0.87 -8.55 -2.51
N MET A 35 2.11 -8.23 -2.15
CA MET A 35 3.25 -8.33 -3.07
C MET A 35 3.46 -9.75 -3.62
N PRO A 36 3.43 -10.83 -2.80
CA PRO A 36 3.59 -12.19 -3.32
C PRO A 36 2.42 -12.65 -4.21
N ARG A 37 1.22 -12.10 -4.00
CA ARG A 37 0.02 -12.46 -4.77
C ARG A 37 -0.05 -11.79 -6.14
N PHE A 38 0.67 -10.68 -6.31
CA PHE A 38 0.67 -9.90 -7.55
C PHE A 38 2.09 -9.45 -7.91
N PRO A 39 3.00 -10.40 -8.25
CA PRO A 39 4.43 -10.12 -8.44
C PRO A 39 4.77 -9.22 -9.63
N GLY A 40 3.81 -8.95 -10.53
CA GLY A 40 3.97 -8.06 -11.69
C GLY A 40 3.37 -6.67 -11.52
N VAL A 41 2.95 -6.30 -10.30
CA VAL A 41 2.39 -4.98 -9.98
C VAL A 41 3.46 -4.11 -9.34
N GLU A 42 3.62 -2.90 -9.86
CA GLU A 42 4.37 -1.84 -9.21
C GLU A 42 3.53 -1.23 -8.08
N TRP A 43 4.09 -1.23 -6.86
CA TRP A 43 3.38 -0.77 -5.67
C TRP A 43 3.88 0.60 -5.24
N THR A 44 2.95 1.52 -4.97
CA THR A 44 3.24 2.80 -4.35
C THR A 44 2.46 2.95 -3.05
N LEU A 45 3.07 3.62 -2.07
CA LEU A 45 2.46 3.91 -0.78
C LEU A 45 2.33 5.43 -0.64
N HIS A 46 1.11 5.91 -0.47
CA HIS A 46 0.78 7.32 -0.24
C HIS A 46 0.37 7.50 1.22
N THR A 47 1.28 7.97 2.04
CA THR A 47 1.06 8.17 3.49
C THR A 47 0.85 9.64 3.83
N HIS A 48 -0.11 9.91 4.72
CA HIS A 48 -0.26 11.23 5.33
C HIS A 48 0.39 11.26 6.70
N ASP A 49 1.07 12.37 7.04
CA ASP A 49 1.78 12.52 8.31
C ASP A 49 0.92 13.13 9.43
N THR A 50 -0.40 12.98 9.36
CA THR A 50 -1.35 13.58 10.31
C THR A 50 -1.09 13.18 11.77
N ARG A 51 -0.42 12.05 12.01
CA ARG A 51 -0.11 11.50 13.34
C ARG A 51 1.38 11.16 13.52
N ALA A 52 2.27 11.80 12.77
CA ALA A 52 3.72 11.55 12.79
C ALA A 52 4.08 10.08 12.47
N MET A 53 3.32 9.45 11.56
CA MET A 53 3.49 8.05 11.16
C MET A 53 3.95 7.90 9.71
N ALA A 54 4.03 8.96 8.90
CA ALA A 54 4.40 8.82 7.49
C ALA A 54 5.82 8.25 7.33
N ILE A 55 6.81 8.80 8.06
CA ILE A 55 8.19 8.29 8.02
C ILE A 55 8.26 6.86 8.55
N PRO A 56 7.73 6.52 9.74
CA PRO A 56 7.68 5.14 10.20
C PRO A 56 7.02 4.16 9.23
N ASN A 57 6.01 4.61 8.48
CA ASN A 57 5.27 3.76 7.54
C ASN A 57 6.03 3.45 6.25
N ILE A 58 7.10 4.19 5.93
CA ILE A 58 7.90 3.99 4.70
C ILE A 58 9.29 3.38 4.94
N LEU A 59 9.61 3.05 6.21
CA LEU A 59 10.85 2.37 6.62
C LEU A 59 10.62 0.87 6.75
#